data_AF-A0A0R3U4G4-F1
#
_entry.id   AF-A0A0R3U4G4-F1
#
_cell.length_a   1.000
_cell.length_b   1.000
_cell.length_c   1.000
_cell.angle_alpha   90.00
_cell.angle_beta   90.00
_cell.angle_gamma   90.00
#
_symmetry.space_group_name_H-M   'P 1'
#
loop_
_entity.id
_entity.type
_entity.pdbx_description
1 polymer ?
#
loop_
_entity_poly.entity_id
_entity_poly.type
_entity_poly.pdbx_seq_one_letter_code
_entity_poly.pdbx_strand_id
1 'polypeptide(L)'
;MSLCLQVSRHLLRRGAVSSLISPNACRTLVCTTPNKAKLGTAPQPVTSGLLPSYHWTIERVVAVSMLPMYPIALQFEPYLMEYVVAAAVSLHAYWGFGGVIRDYAIERKYGPLVPKALQLIWKILCAFGFAGFTYFNYYDIGVIKGVKKLWSF
;
A
#
# COMPACT_ATOMS: atom_id res chain seq x y z
N MET A 1 -55.06 8.74 57.75
CA MET A 1 -55.53 7.49 57.12
C MET A 1 -55.58 7.72 55.62
N SER A 2 -54.93 6.86 54.84
CA SER A 2 -55.04 6.70 53.37
C SER A 2 -54.48 7.85 52.51
N LEU A 3 -53.29 7.80 51.89
CA LEU A 3 -52.89 6.94 50.75
C LEU A 3 -54.01 6.76 49.72
N CYS A 4 -53.94 7.44 48.57
CA CYS A 4 -53.91 6.82 47.22
C CYS A 4 -53.99 7.89 46.10
N LEU A 5 -53.25 7.66 45.01
CA LEU A 5 -53.46 8.16 43.64
C LEU A 5 -53.11 9.62 43.29
N GLN A 6 -51.83 9.86 42.94
CA GLN A 6 -51.46 10.58 41.70
C GLN A 6 -49.96 10.47 41.39
N VAL A 7 -49.50 9.26 41.06
CA VAL A 7 -48.20 9.07 40.38
C VAL A 7 -48.48 8.26 39.12
N SER A 8 -48.79 8.95 38.04
CA SER A 8 -48.89 8.35 36.72
C SER A 8 -48.41 9.36 35.70
N ARG A 9 -47.15 9.18 35.26
CA ARG A 9 -46.59 9.58 33.95
C ARG A 9 -45.07 9.43 33.82
N HIS A 10 -44.37 8.98 34.86
CA HIS A 10 -43.00 8.50 34.73
C HIS A 10 -43.01 6.97 34.70
N LEU A 11 -42.36 6.36 33.69
CA LEU A 11 -42.03 4.93 33.52
C LEU A 11 -42.68 4.17 32.35
N LEU A 12 -42.89 4.77 31.17
CA LEU A 12 -43.11 3.97 29.93
C LEU A 12 -42.44 4.55 28.67
N ARG A 13 -41.13 4.82 28.72
CA ARG A 13 -40.30 4.80 27.49
C ARG A 13 -38.80 4.60 27.77
N ARG A 14 -38.46 3.49 28.43
CA ARG A 14 -37.13 2.89 28.24
C ARG A 14 -37.19 2.08 26.95
N GLY A 15 -36.69 2.67 25.87
CA GLY A 15 -36.50 2.04 24.57
C GLY A 15 -35.30 2.69 23.91
N ALA A 16 -34.19 1.97 23.94
CA ALA A 16 -32.87 2.31 23.42
C ALA A 16 -32.87 3.06 22.08
N VAL A 17 -32.15 4.19 22.03
CA VAL A 17 -31.40 4.61 20.85
C VAL A 17 -30.25 5.52 21.30
N SER A 18 -29.11 4.92 21.68
CA SER A 18 -27.81 5.61 21.59
C SER A 18 -27.45 5.62 20.11
N SER A 19 -27.75 6.70 19.41
CA SER A 19 -27.19 6.96 18.09
C SER A 19 -25.70 7.28 18.25
N LEU A 20 -24.87 6.23 18.21
CA LEU A 20 -23.45 6.36 17.93
C LEU A 20 -23.34 6.96 16.53
N ILE A 21 -22.93 8.23 16.47
CA ILE A 21 -22.47 8.87 15.26
C ILE A 21 -21.17 8.16 14.87
N SER A 22 -21.27 7.20 13.95
CA SER A 22 -20.12 6.66 13.23
C SER A 22 -19.82 7.64 12.09
N PRO A 23 -18.65 8.30 12.04
CA PRO A 23 -18.30 9.20 10.95
C PRO A 23 -17.78 8.41 9.73
N ASN A 24 -18.35 7.23 9.47
CA ASN A 24 -18.10 6.44 8.28
C ASN A 24 -19.43 5.82 7.82
N ALA A 25 -20.38 6.69 7.46
CA ALA A 25 -21.50 6.28 6.62
C ALA A 25 -20.92 5.85 5.27
N CYS A 26 -20.55 4.57 5.19
CA CYS A 26 -20.22 3.87 3.96
C CYS A 26 -21.39 4.08 3.00
N ARG A 27 -21.20 4.94 2.01
CA ARG A 27 -22.15 5.14 0.92
C ARG A 27 -22.33 3.79 0.25
N THR A 28 -23.45 3.13 0.49
CA THR A 28 -23.82 1.88 -0.17
C THR A 28 -23.90 2.16 -1.67
N LEU A 29 -22.89 1.72 -2.41
CA LEU A 29 -22.95 1.69 -3.86
C LEU A 29 -24.05 0.70 -4.24
N VAL A 30 -25.06 1.21 -4.96
CA VAL A 30 -26.09 0.39 -5.58
C VAL A 30 -25.39 -0.57 -6.55
N CYS A 31 -25.29 -1.84 -6.17
CA CYS A 31 -24.82 -2.89 -7.07
C CYS A 31 -25.94 -3.18 -8.08
N THR A 32 -25.83 -2.64 -9.30
CA THR A 32 -26.59 -3.14 -10.44
C THR A 32 -25.79 -4.22 -11.18
N THR A 33 -26.52 -5.22 -11.69
CA THR A 33 -26.10 -6.41 -12.44
C THR A 33 -25.23 -6.14 -13.69
N PRO A 34 -24.53 -7.16 -14.24
CA PRO A 34 -23.27 -6.96 -14.95
C PRO A 34 -23.52 -6.56 -16.39
N ASN A 35 -23.31 -5.29 -16.72
CA ASN A 35 -23.17 -4.87 -18.10
C ASN A 35 -21.73 -4.46 -18.38
N LYS A 36 -21.16 -5.09 -19.41
CA LYS A 36 -19.78 -4.90 -19.84
C LYS A 36 -19.58 -3.43 -20.24
N ALA A 37 -18.61 -2.80 -19.57
CA ALA A 37 -18.07 -1.47 -19.84
C ALA A 37 -19.11 -0.32 -19.90
N LYS A 38 -19.24 0.42 -18.79
CA LYS A 38 -19.77 1.79 -18.80
C LYS A 38 -18.66 2.78 -18.45
N LEU A 39 -18.29 3.59 -19.44
CA LEU A 39 -17.62 4.86 -19.25
C LEU A 39 -18.46 5.68 -18.24
N GLY A 40 -17.98 5.84 -17.00
CA GLY A 40 -18.66 6.60 -15.95
C GLY A 40 -19.11 5.83 -14.70
N THR A 41 -18.95 4.51 -14.62
CA THR A 41 -19.17 3.78 -13.36
C THR A 41 -17.92 3.88 -12.49
N ALA A 42 -18.07 4.30 -11.23
CA ALA A 42 -16.97 4.29 -10.27
C ALA A 42 -16.34 2.89 -10.20
N PRO A 43 -15.00 2.77 -10.07
CA PRO A 43 -14.35 1.48 -9.88
C PRO A 43 -15.02 0.74 -8.74
N GLN A 44 -15.35 -0.54 -8.96
CA GLN A 44 -15.91 -1.36 -7.90
C GLN A 44 -14.91 -1.44 -6.74
N PRO A 45 -15.36 -1.34 -5.49
CA PRO A 45 -14.47 -1.47 -4.34
C PRO A 45 -13.80 -2.84 -4.40
N VAL A 46 -12.46 -2.83 -4.38
CA VAL A 46 -11.67 -4.07 -4.29
C VAL A 46 -11.96 -4.71 -2.94
N THR A 47 -12.62 -5.87 -2.96
CA THR A 47 -13.06 -6.59 -1.76
C THR A 47 -12.01 -7.58 -1.23
N SER A 48 -10.91 -7.76 -1.95
CA SER A 48 -9.83 -8.67 -1.60
C SER A 48 -8.47 -7.98 -1.63
N GLY A 49 -7.58 -8.43 -0.73
CA GLY A 49 -6.22 -7.88 -0.59
C GLY A 49 -6.12 -6.70 0.38
N LEU A 50 -4.94 -6.07 0.38
CA LEU A 50 -4.66 -4.90 1.20
C LEU A 50 -5.46 -3.69 0.68
N LEU A 51 -6.07 -2.92 1.58
CA LEU A 51 -6.77 -1.69 1.18
C LEU A 51 -5.79 -0.72 0.50
N PRO A 52 -6.21 0.01 -0.55
CA PRO A 52 -5.36 0.97 -1.23
C PRO A 52 -4.77 2.05 -0.32
N SER A 53 -5.52 2.46 0.72
CA SER A 53 -5.04 3.42 1.73
C SER A 53 -3.88 2.86 2.54
N TYR A 54 -3.95 1.60 2.97
CA TYR A 54 -2.84 0.95 3.67
C TYR A 54 -1.63 0.77 2.77
N HIS A 55 -1.84 0.39 1.50
CA HIS A 55 -0.75 0.27 0.53
C HIS A 55 0.01 1.60 0.39
N TRP A 56 -0.73 2.69 0.21
CA TRP A 56 -0.16 4.04 0.13
C TRP A 56 0.63 4.41 1.39
N THR A 57 0.07 4.16 2.58
CA THR A 57 0.75 4.45 3.85
C THR A 57 2.06 3.66 3.98
N ILE A 58 2.06 2.37 3.64
CA ILE A 58 3.27 1.54 3.72
C ILE A 58 4.34 2.06 2.75
N GLU A 59 3.97 2.43 1.52
CA GLU A 59 4.91 3.03 0.56
C GLU A 59 5.57 4.29 1.15
N ARG A 60 4.80 5.15 1.82
CA ARG A 60 5.33 6.37 2.44
C ARG A 60 6.26 6.05 3.60
N VAL A 61 5.91 5.07 4.44
CA VAL A 61 6.77 4.62 5.55
C VAL A 61 8.11 4.11 5.03
N VAL A 62 8.12 3.29 3.97
CA VAL A 62 9.36 2.80 3.34
C VAL A 62 10.16 3.95 2.73
N ALA A 63 9.51 4.89 2.03
CA ALA A 63 10.23 6.03 1.44
C ALA A 63 10.85 6.95 2.51
N VAL A 64 10.14 7.21 3.61
CA VAL A 64 10.65 8.05 4.70
C VAL A 64 11.77 7.35 5.46
N SER A 65 11.68 6.04 5.69
CA SER A 65 12.74 5.29 6.38
C SER A 65 14.05 5.25 5.59
N MET A 66 13.99 5.33 4.25
CA MET A 66 15.18 5.39 3.41
C MET A 66 16.02 6.66 3.61
N LEU A 67 15.42 7.78 4.06
CA LEU A 67 16.13 9.04 4.27
C LEU A 67 17.28 8.93 5.32
N PRO A 68 17.04 8.48 6.56
CA PRO A 68 18.11 8.24 7.52
C PRO A 68 18.91 6.97 7.22
N MET A 69 18.32 6.00 6.52
CA MET A 69 18.98 4.72 6.20
C MET A 69 20.27 4.94 5.40
N TYR A 70 20.25 5.79 4.36
CA TYR A 70 21.43 6.01 3.51
C TYR A 70 22.66 6.59 4.23
N PRO A 71 22.57 7.68 5.01
CA PRO A 71 23.73 8.18 5.75
C PRO A 71 24.23 7.17 6.80
N ILE A 72 23.32 6.42 7.45
CA ILE A 72 23.71 5.37 8.39
C ILE A 72 24.46 4.24 7.67
N ALA A 73 23.97 3.81 6.50
CA ALA A 73 24.58 2.77 5.68
C ALA A 73 25.99 3.17 5.24
N LEU A 74 26.15 4.40 4.75
CA LEU A 74 27.43 4.87 4.23
C LEU A 74 28.45 5.20 5.33
N GLN A 75 28.03 5.61 6.53
CA GLN A 75 28.97 6.00 7.58
C GLN A 75 29.33 4.86 8.53
N PHE A 76 28.35 4.05 8.95
CA PHE A 76 28.52 3.11 10.07
C PHE A 76 28.48 1.63 9.67
N GLU A 77 27.92 1.29 8.50
CA GLU A 77 27.77 -0.10 8.01
C GLU A 77 27.34 -1.10 9.11
N PRO A 78 26.19 -0.91 9.79
CA PRO A 78 25.77 -1.82 10.85
C PRO A 78 25.47 -3.22 10.31
N TYR A 79 25.44 -4.21 11.21
CA TYR A 79 25.16 -5.60 10.85
C TYR A 79 23.84 -5.72 10.06
N LEU A 80 23.88 -6.45 8.95
CA LEU A 80 22.78 -6.65 7.99
C LEU A 80 22.30 -5.41 7.22
N MET A 81 22.94 -4.25 7.36
CA MET A 81 22.51 -3.03 6.65
C MET A 81 22.47 -3.20 5.14
N GLU A 82 23.37 -4.01 4.59
CA GLU A 82 23.41 -4.40 3.18
C GLU A 82 22.08 -4.99 2.68
N TYR A 83 21.50 -5.90 3.47
CA TYR A 83 20.23 -6.54 3.14
C TYR A 83 19.04 -5.59 3.33
N VAL A 84 19.08 -4.74 4.36
CA VAL A 84 18.05 -3.73 4.60
C VAL A 84 18.00 -2.72 3.46
N VAL A 85 19.15 -2.20 3.03
CA VAL A 85 19.26 -1.28 1.90
C VAL A 85 18.80 -1.94 0.62
N ALA A 86 19.27 -3.17 0.32
CA ALA A 86 18.84 -3.91 -0.86
C ALA A 86 17.33 -4.14 -0.91
N ALA A 87 16.71 -4.53 0.21
CA ALA A 87 15.28 -4.74 0.31
C ALA A 87 14.49 -3.42 0.16
N ALA A 88 14.88 -2.37 0.87
CA ALA A 88 14.20 -1.08 0.82
C ALA A 88 14.24 -0.46 -0.58
N VAL A 89 15.40 -0.45 -1.24
CA VAL A 89 15.56 0.06 -2.60
C VAL A 89 14.73 -0.77 -3.59
N SER A 90 14.79 -2.09 -3.50
CA SER A 90 14.03 -2.98 -4.40
C SER A 90 12.53 -2.79 -4.24
N LEU A 91 12.03 -2.67 -3.01
CA LEU A 91 10.62 -2.49 -2.72
C LEU A 91 10.12 -1.10 -3.15
N HIS A 92 10.91 -0.06 -2.90
CA HIS A 92 10.61 1.31 -3.34
C HIS A 92 10.53 1.40 -4.87
N ALA A 93 11.49 0.81 -5.57
CA ALA A 93 11.49 0.75 -7.03
C ALA A 93 10.28 -0.04 -7.55
N TYR A 94 10.00 -1.21 -6.97
CA TYR A 94 8.89 -2.07 -7.37
C TYR A 94 7.55 -1.34 -7.38
N TRP A 95 7.22 -0.63 -6.29
CA TRP A 95 5.97 0.14 -6.19
C TRP A 95 6.00 1.41 -7.02
N GLY A 96 7.09 2.18 -6.97
CA GLY A 96 7.22 3.46 -7.66
C GLY A 96 7.08 3.31 -9.18
N PHE A 97 7.89 2.46 -9.79
CA PHE A 97 7.85 2.25 -11.24
C PHE A 97 6.60 1.48 -11.67
N GLY A 98 6.07 0.61 -10.80
CA GLY A 98 4.77 -0.02 -11.03
C GLY A 98 3.63 1.01 -11.17
N GLY A 99 3.71 2.14 -10.47
CA GLY A 99 2.85 3.32 -10.65
C GLY A 99 3.08 4.01 -11.99
N VAL A 100 4.34 4.28 -12.35
CA VAL A 100 4.70 4.88 -13.66
C VAL A 100 4.11 4.07 -14.82
N ILE A 101 4.22 2.74 -14.79
CA ILE A 101 3.63 1.89 -15.83
C ILE A 101 2.10 2.07 -15.88
N ARG A 102 1.41 2.14 -14.73
CA ARG A 102 -0.05 2.35 -14.70
C ARG A 102 -0.47 3.69 -15.28
N ASP A 103 0.32 4.73 -15.07
CA ASP A 103 0.00 6.08 -15.52
C ASP A 103 0.24 6.26 -17.03
N TYR A 104 1.30 5.65 -17.57
CA TYR A 104 1.71 5.86 -18.97
C TYR A 104 1.35 4.73 -19.92
N ALA A 105 1.23 3.47 -19.47
CA ALA A 105 0.79 2.34 -20.30
C ALA A 105 -0.75 2.31 -20.40
N ILE A 106 -1.31 3.36 -20.98
CA ILE A 106 -2.76 3.55 -21.07
C ILE A 106 -3.38 2.47 -21.98
N GLU A 107 -4.29 1.66 -21.43
CA GLU A 107 -5.01 0.60 -22.16
C GLU A 107 -5.75 1.15 -23.40
N ARG A 108 -6.34 2.35 -23.31
CA ARG A 108 -7.01 3.00 -24.44
C ARG A 108 -6.09 3.27 -25.63
N LYS A 109 -4.80 3.51 -25.39
CA LYS A 109 -3.82 3.87 -26.43
C LYS A 109 -3.08 2.66 -26.98
N TYR A 110 -2.70 1.72 -26.10
CA TYR A 110 -1.83 0.60 -26.44
C TYR A 110 -2.53 -0.76 -26.45
N GLY A 111 -3.84 -0.78 -26.18
CA GLY A 111 -4.63 -2.00 -26.07
C GLY A 111 -4.51 -2.69 -24.70
N PRO A 112 -5.31 -3.74 -24.45
CA PRO A 112 -5.42 -4.39 -23.14
C PRO A 112 -4.22 -5.27 -22.76
N LEU A 113 -3.37 -5.64 -23.73
CA LEU A 113 -2.28 -6.59 -23.52
C LEU A 113 -1.00 -5.90 -23.04
N VAL A 114 -0.66 -4.74 -23.61
CA VAL A 114 0.58 -4.00 -23.31
C VAL A 114 0.74 -3.65 -21.83
N PRO A 115 -0.23 -3.02 -21.13
CA PRO A 115 -0.07 -2.73 -19.70
C PRO A 115 0.15 -3.98 -18.85
N LYS A 116 -0.52 -5.09 -19.19
CA LYS A 116 -0.37 -6.36 -18.46
C LYS A 116 1.00 -6.98 -18.67
N ALA A 117 1.49 -6.97 -19.91
CA ALA A 117 2.81 -7.46 -20.25
C ALA A 117 3.91 -6.64 -19.56
N LEU A 118 3.83 -5.30 -19.61
CA LEU A 118 4.79 -4.42 -18.94
C LEU A 118 4.80 -4.62 -17.42
N GLN A 119 3.63 -4.76 -16.79
CA GLN A 119 3.54 -5.06 -15.36
C GLN A 119 4.17 -6.42 -15.01
N LEU A 120 3.98 -7.43 -15.85
CA LEU A 120 4.57 -8.75 -15.65
C LEU A 120 6.10 -8.70 -15.80
N ILE A 121 6.60 -8.08 -16.86
CA ILE A 121 8.04 -7.91 -17.10
C ILE A 121 8.67 -7.15 -15.93
N TRP A 122 8.02 -6.09 -15.44
CA TRP A 122 8.50 -5.33 -14.30
C TRP A 122 8.59 -6.16 -13.02
N LYS A 123 7.58 -6.97 -12.72
CA LYS A 123 7.58 -7.90 -11.58
C LYS A 123 8.74 -8.89 -11.66
N ILE A 124 8.96 -9.47 -12.84
CA ILE A 124 10.06 -10.40 -13.10
C ILE A 124 11.40 -9.70 -12.88
N LEU A 125 11.59 -8.52 -13.49
CA LEU A 125 12.83 -7.74 -13.34
C LEU A 125 13.11 -7.38 -11.88
N CYS A 126 12.09 -7.00 -11.10
CA CYS A 126 12.26 -6.73 -9.68
C CYS A 126 12.64 -7.98 -8.88
N ALA A 127 12.02 -9.13 -9.17
CA ALA A 127 12.34 -10.38 -8.49
C ALA A 127 13.79 -10.82 -8.77
N PHE A 128 14.20 -10.79 -10.04
CA PHE A 128 15.58 -11.11 -10.42
C PHE A 128 16.58 -10.06 -9.90
N GLY A 129 16.24 -8.77 -9.93
CA GLY A 129 17.08 -7.70 -9.39
C GLY A 129 17.30 -7.85 -7.88
N PHE A 130 16.24 -8.12 -7.12
CA PHE A 130 16.36 -8.39 -5.68
C PHE A 130 17.16 -9.65 -5.39
N ALA A 131 16.94 -10.74 -6.14
CA ALA A 131 17.74 -11.96 -6.03
C ALA A 131 19.23 -11.70 -6.36
N GLY A 132 19.51 -10.83 -7.33
CA GLY A 132 20.87 -10.40 -7.65
C GLY A 132 21.52 -9.64 -6.50
N PHE A 133 20.78 -8.72 -5.85
CA PHE A 133 21.30 -8.01 -4.68
C PHE A 133 21.53 -8.94 -3.49
N THR A 134 20.62 -9.88 -3.20
CA THR A 134 20.84 -10.83 -2.10
C THR A 134 22.01 -11.76 -2.39
N TYR A 135 22.17 -12.20 -3.65
CA TYR A 135 23.33 -12.97 -4.07
C TYR A 135 24.63 -12.19 -3.89
N PHE A 136 24.68 -10.94 -4.36
CA PHE A 136 25.86 -10.06 -4.23
C PHE A 136 26.20 -9.76 -2.76
N ASN A 137 25.19 -9.60 -1.90
CA ASN A 137 25.39 -9.42 -0.46
C ASN A 137 25.86 -10.69 0.26
N TYR A 138 25.57 -11.87 -0.27
CA TYR A 138 25.94 -13.14 0.37
C TYR A 138 27.28 -13.69 -0.12
N TYR A 139 27.54 -13.59 -1.42
CA TYR A 139 28.70 -14.23 -2.08
C TYR A 139 29.80 -13.25 -2.50
N ASP A 140 29.57 -11.94 -2.39
CA ASP A 140 30.53 -10.90 -2.79
C ASP A 140 30.66 -9.83 -1.69
N ILE A 141 31.28 -8.69 -2.01
CA ILE A 141 31.57 -7.59 -1.10
C ILE A 141 30.34 -6.89 -0.51
N GLY A 142 29.16 -7.02 -1.13
CA GLY A 142 27.92 -6.33 -0.72
C GLY A 142 27.72 -4.96 -1.38
N VAL A 143 26.46 -4.54 -1.48
CA VAL A 143 26.02 -3.39 -2.29
C VAL A 143 26.64 -2.07 -1.80
N ILE A 144 26.59 -1.77 -0.51
CA ILE A 144 27.10 -0.52 0.07
C ILE A 144 28.62 -0.44 -0.13
N LYS A 145 29.35 -1.51 0.22
CA LYS A 145 30.81 -1.58 -0.01
C LYS A 145 31.17 -1.54 -1.48
N GLY A 146 30.38 -2.15 -2.34
CA GLY A 146 30.53 -2.08 -3.80
C GLY A 146 30.41 -0.65 -4.32
N VAL A 147 29.41 0.11 -3.87
CA VAL A 147 29.26 1.53 -4.19
C VAL A 147 30.44 2.35 -3.68
N LYS A 148 30.90 2.10 -2.44
CA LYS A 148 32.09 2.77 -1.89
C LYS A 148 33.33 2.49 -2.72
N LYS A 149 33.56 1.23 -3.11
CA LYS A 149 34.70 0.82 -3.94
C LYS A 149 34.65 1.43 -5.34
N LEU A 150 33.44 1.58 -5.91
CA LEU A 150 33.23 2.25 -7.19
C LEU A 150 33.52 3.76 -7.10
N TRP A 151 33.27 4.37 -5.94
CA TRP A 151 33.47 5.80 -5.72
C TRP A 151 34.88 6.17 -5.23
N SER A 152 35.59 5.22 -4.63
CA SER A 152 37.00 5.36 -4.26
C SER A 152 37.89 5.11 -5.48
N PHE A 153 37.93 6.09 -6.38
CA PHE A 153 38.96 6.18 -7.41
C PHE A 153 40.35 6.32 -6.78
#